data_AF-S4PKX5-F1
#
_entry.id   AF-S4PKX5-F1
#
_cell.length_a   1.000
_cell.length_b   1.000
_cell.length_c   1.000
_cell.angle_alpha   90.00
_cell.angle_beta   90.00
_cell.angle_gamma   90.00
#
_symmetry.space_group_name_H-M   'P 1'
#
loop_
_entity.id
_entity.type
_entity.pdbx_description
1 polymer ?
#
loop_
_entity_poly.entity_id
_entity_poly.type
_entity_poly.pdbx_seq_one_letter_code
_entity_poly.pdbx_strand_id
1 'polypeptide(L)' 'LKQCKVLKCSVCQFVHYCGKNCQRDAWNDHKWECANLKRVYPKVVPDAARMLAKIINRIQRSNGATTKAF' A
#
# COMPACT_ATOMS: atom_id res chain seq x y z
N LEU A 1 3.52 11.77 25.78
CA LEU A 1 3.69 11.28 24.39
C LEU A 1 2.75 12.08 23.47
N LYS A 2 3.28 12.92 22.56
CA LYS A 2 2.43 13.66 21.60
C LYS A 2 1.80 12.66 20.63
N GLN A 3 0.47 12.65 20.51
CA GLN A 3 -0.23 11.88 19.48
C GLN A 3 0.08 12.49 18.12
N CYS A 4 0.87 11.79 17.30
CA CYS A 4 1.07 12.15 15.91
C CYS A 4 -0.19 11.74 15.13
N LYS A 5 -1.01 12.73 14.73
CA LYS A 5 -2.28 12.48 14.03
C LYS A 5 -1.99 11.91 12.64
N VAL A 6 -2.19 10.60 12.47
CA VAL A 6 -2.07 9.94 11.17
C VAL A 6 -3.35 10.13 10.34
N LEU A 7 -3.18 10.31 9.03
CA LEU A 7 -4.27 10.41 8.07
C LEU A 7 -4.57 9.03 7.49
N LYS A 8 -5.82 8.59 7.57
CA LYS A 8 -6.26 7.35 6.94
C LYS A 8 -6.65 7.61 5.49
N CYS A 9 -6.29 6.70 4.59
CA CYS A 9 -6.75 6.77 3.21
C CYS A 9 -8.29 6.70 3.17
N SER A 10 -8.93 7.73 2.61
CA SER A 10 -10.40 7.83 2.55
C SER A 10 -11.04 6.68 1.75
N VAL A 11 -10.32 6.13 0.77
CA VAL A 11 -10.85 5.13 -0.17
C VAL A 11 -10.76 3.71 0.38
N CYS A 12 -9.57 3.26 0.78
CA CYS A 12 -9.39 1.88 1.26
C CYS A 12 -9.61 1.72 2.77
N GLN A 13 -9.61 2.83 3.54
CA GLN A 13 -9.78 2.85 4.99
C GLN A 13 -8.79 1.94 5.77
N PHE A 14 -7.69 1.51 5.14
CA PHE A 14 -6.76 0.52 5.68
C PHE A 14 -5.35 1.12 5.94
N VAL A 15 -4.85 1.91 4.99
CA VAL A 15 -3.49 2.50 5.09
C VAL A 15 -3.54 3.85 5.80
N HIS A 16 -2.56 4.08 6.67
CA HIS A 16 -2.37 5.31 7.41
C HIS A 16 -1.08 6.01 6.95
N TYR A 17 -1.12 7.34 6.93
CA TYR A 17 -0.03 8.21 6.50
C TYR A 17 0.27 9.26 7.57
N CYS A 18 1.52 9.69 7.63
CA CYS A 18 1.94 10.78 8.50
C CYS A 18 1.24 12.12 8.16
N GLY A 19 0.83 12.29 6.89
CA GLY A 19 0.33 13.54 6.34
C GLY A 19 0.02 13.43 4.85
N LYS A 20 -0.50 14.51 4.25
CA LYS A 20 -0.89 14.54 2.82
C LYS A 20 0.30 14.33 1.88
N ASN A 21 1.49 14.80 2.27
CA ASN A 21 2.72 14.60 1.49
C ASN A 21 3.08 13.10 1.42
N CYS A 22 3.17 12.43 2.59
CA CYS A 22 3.34 10.98 2.69
C CYS A 22 2.31 10.21 1.83
N GLN A 23 1.06 10.65 1.80
CA GLN A 23 0.02 10.01 0.97
C GLN A 23 0.26 10.19 -0.53
N ARG A 24 0.68 11.38 -0.97
CA ARG A 24 0.94 11.70 -2.37
C ARG A 24 2.15 10.94 -2.89
N ASP A 25 3.23 10.90 -2.11
CA ASP A 25 4.48 10.23 -2.49
C ASP A 25 4.27 8.71 -2.60
N ALA A 26 3.49 8.13 -1.69
CA ALA A 26 3.14 6.71 -1.72
C ALA A 26 2.07 6.34 -2.76
N TRP A 27 1.47 7.31 -3.46
CA TRP A 27 0.28 7.06 -4.30
C TRP A 27 0.56 6.12 -5.48
N ASN A 28 1.74 6.19 -6.10
CA ASN A 28 2.08 5.34 -7.26
C ASN A 28 2.06 3.84 -6.93
N ASP A 29 2.54 3.48 -5.74
CA ASP A 29 2.49 2.11 -5.22
C ASP A 29 1.12 1.79 -4.62
N HIS A 30 0.54 2.75 -3.88
CA HIS A 30 -0.73 2.55 -3.20
C HIS A 30 -1.91 2.45 -4.16
N LYS A 31 -1.92 3.08 -5.33
CA LYS A 31 -3.09 3.16 -6.23
C LYS A 31 -3.68 1.77 -6.55
N TRP A 32 -2.83 0.82 -6.93
CA TRP A 32 -3.26 -0.55 -7.21
C TRP A 32 -3.69 -1.28 -5.93
N GLU A 33 -2.96 -1.09 -4.85
CA GLU A 33 -3.26 -1.73 -3.56
C GLU A 33 -4.58 -1.21 -2.99
N CYS A 34 -4.86 0.08 -3.17
CA CYS A 34 -6.02 0.79 -2.64
C CYS A 34 -7.32 0.22 -3.20
N ALA A 35 -7.39 -0.03 -4.50
CA ALA A 35 -8.55 -0.64 -5.15
C ALA A 35 -8.82 -2.06 -4.60
N ASN A 36 -7.76 -2.84 -4.39
CA ASN A 36 -7.86 -4.19 -3.84
C ASN A 36 -8.29 -4.19 -2.38
N LEU A 37 -7.70 -3.33 -1.55
CA LEU A 37 -8.05 -3.18 -0.14
C LEU A 37 -9.48 -2.68 0.05
N LYS A 38 -9.95 -1.75 -0.81
CA LYS A 38 -11.34 -1.30 -0.82
C LYS A 38 -12.31 -2.46 -1.07
N ARG A 39 -11.97 -3.39 -1.97
CA ARG A 39 -12.82 -4.53 -2.34
C ARG A 39 -12.97 -5.56 -1.21
N VAL A 40 -11.95 -5.73 -0.39
CA VAL A 40 -11.95 -6.70 0.72
C VAL A 40 -12.41 -6.11 2.05
N TYR A 41 -12.49 -4.78 2.16
CA TYR A 41 -13.02 -4.11 3.34
C TYR A 41 -14.40 -4.66 3.71
N PRO A 42 -14.69 -4.94 5.00
CA PRO A 42 -13.91 -4.63 6.20
C PRO A 42 -12.90 -5.71 6.64
N LYS A 43 -12.65 -6.75 5.81
CA LYS A 43 -11.74 -7.84 6.19
C LYS A 43 -10.31 -7.32 6.31
N VAL A 44 -9.65 -7.70 7.40
CA VAL A 44 -8.24 -7.38 7.64
C VAL A 44 -7.39 -8.38 6.86
N VAL A 45 -6.54 -7.87 5.96
CA VAL A 45 -5.57 -8.69 5.24
C VAL A 45 -4.36 -8.91 6.14
N PRO A 46 -3.91 -10.16 6.37
CA PRO A 46 -2.67 -10.42 7.10
C PRO A 46 -1.47 -9.73 6.46
N ASP A 47 -0.56 -9.20 7.29
CA ASP A 47 0.59 -8.42 6.81
C ASP A 47 1.47 -9.21 5.83
N ALA A 48 1.68 -10.50 6.09
CA ALA A 48 2.42 -11.39 5.19
C ALA A 48 1.75 -11.50 3.81
N ALA A 49 0.42 -11.69 3.77
CA ALA A 49 -0.33 -11.77 2.52
C ALA A 49 -0.26 -10.46 1.73
N ARG A 50 -0.34 -9.32 2.43
CA ARG A 50 -0.18 -7.99 1.85
C ARG A 50 1.22 -7.80 1.27
N MET A 51 2.26 -8.24 1.96
CA MET A 51 3.64 -8.15 1.50
C MET A 51 3.88 -8.98 0.24
N LEU A 52 3.40 -10.24 0.22
CA LEU A 52 3.47 -11.10 -0.97
C LEU A 52 2.77 -10.47 -2.18
N ALA A 53 1.58 -9.90 -1.97
CA ALA A 53 0.83 -9.23 -3.03
C ALA A 53 1.62 -8.04 -3.63
N LYS A 54 2.33 -7.27 -2.80
CA LYS A 54 3.21 -6.18 -3.25
C LYS A 54 4.40 -6.69 -4.08
N ILE A 55 5.04 -7.78 -3.65
CA ILE A 55 6.17 -8.40 -4.37
C ILE A 55 5.69 -8.87 -5.75
N ILE A 56 4.59 -9.62 -5.81
CA ILE A 56 4.01 -10.12 -7.06
C ILE A 56 3.67 -8.97 -8.01
N ASN A 57 3.01 -7.92 -7.52
CA ASN A 57 2.66 -6.75 -8.34
C ASN A 57 3.92 -6.01 -8.85
N ARG A 58 4.99 -5.94 -8.06
CA ARG A 58 6.26 -5.34 -8.50
C ARG A 58 6.91 -6.15 -9.63
N ILE A 59 6.92 -7.48 -9.51
CA ILE A 59 7.45 -8.39 -10.55
C ILE A 59 6.63 -8.29 -11.85
N GLN A 60 5.31 -8.25 -11.76
CA GLN A 60 4.43 -8.13 -12.92
C GLN A 60 4.64 -6.80 -13.66
N ARG A 61 4.81 -5.69 -12.92
CA ARG A 61 5.07 -4.37 -13.52
C ARG A 61 6.45 -4.25 -14.17
N SER A 62 7.43 -5.05 -13.76
CA SER A 62 8.77 -5.02 -14.34
C SER A 62 8.93 -5.89 -15.60
N ASN A 63 7.85 -6.51 -16.11
CA ASN A 63 7.89 -7.40 -17.28
C ASN A 63 9.01 -8.47 -17.19
N GLY A 64 9.29 -8.98 -15.99
CA GLY A 64 10.34 -9.98 -15.79
C GLY A 64 11.78 -9.44 -15.83
N ALA A 65 12.00 -8.13 -15.96
CA ALA A 65 13.29 -7.55 -15.65
C ALA A 65 13.50 -7.65 -14.13
N THR A 66 14.39 -8.56 -13.73
CA THR A 66 14.90 -8.70 -12.37
C THR A 66 15.34 -7.33 -11.87
N THR A 67 14.58 -6.78 -10.92
CA THR A 67 15.04 -5.65 -10.12
C THR A 67 16.38 -6.06 -9.53
N LYS A 68 17.44 -5.28 -9.79
CA LYS A 68 18.77 -5.52 -9.20
C LYS A 68 18.60 -5.84 -7.72
N ALA A 69 18.91 -7.08 -7.36
CA ALA A 69 19.11 -7.45 -5.97
C ALA A 69 20.24 -6.57 -5.44
N PHE A 70 20.02 -5.98 -4.26
CA PHE A 70 21.08 -5.35 -3.49
C PHE A 70 22.09 -6.41 -3.05
#